data_AF-A0AA96JVY0-F1
#
_entry.id   AF-A0AA96JVY0-F1
#
_cell.length_a   1.000
_cell.length_b   1.000
_cell.length_c   1.000
_cell.angle_alpha   90.00
_cell.angle_beta   90.00
_cell.angle_gamma   90.00
#
_symmetry.space_group_name_H-M   'P 1'
#
loop_
_entity.id
_entity.type
_entity.pdbx_description
1 polymer ?
#
loop_
_entity_poly.entity_id
_entity_poly.type
_entity_poly.pdbx_seq_one_letter_code
_entity_poly.pdbx_strand_id
1 'polypeptide(L)'
;MTMDQETARLAAEAYCRERVRDWDERAYRLRIEEGISVEGAYVFGYLPTVPDSRGRVRVGGNLPVIVDRETGDCRLVAGVAEYFALRDAKKQQG
;
A
#
# COMPACT_ATOMS: atom_id res chain seq x y z
N MET A 1 9.29 -3.86 -20.67
CA MET A 1 9.76 -2.56 -20.13
C MET A 1 9.38 -2.56 -18.67
N THR A 2 10.33 -2.35 -17.77
CA THR A 2 10.04 -2.21 -16.34
C THR A 2 9.26 -0.91 -16.11
N MET A 3 8.20 -0.98 -15.34
CA MET A 3 7.36 0.16 -15.02
C MET A 3 8.11 1.12 -14.10
N ASP A 4 8.01 2.43 -14.36
CA ASP A 4 8.57 3.43 -13.45
C ASP A 4 7.70 3.60 -12.19
N GLN A 5 8.25 4.29 -11.18
CA GLN A 5 7.60 4.46 -9.89
C GLN A 5 6.32 5.31 -9.97
N GLU A 6 6.22 6.26 -10.89
CA GLU A 6 5.02 7.11 -11.03
C GLU A 6 3.87 6.30 -11.64
N THR A 7 4.15 5.55 -12.69
CA THR A 7 3.18 4.65 -13.32
C THR A 7 2.72 3.57 -12.33
N ALA A 8 3.65 3.01 -11.55
CA ALA A 8 3.32 2.07 -10.48
C ALA A 8 2.41 2.68 -9.40
N ARG A 9 2.67 3.93 -9.02
CA ARG A 9 1.85 4.67 -8.05
C ARG A 9 0.43 4.89 -8.56
N LEU A 10 0.29 5.26 -9.84
CA LEU A 10 -1.02 5.45 -10.46
C LEU A 10 -1.80 4.12 -10.54
N ALA A 11 -1.12 3.02 -10.87
CA ALA A 11 -1.72 1.69 -10.87
C ALA A 11 -2.20 1.27 -9.47
N ALA A 12 -1.38 1.49 -8.43
CA ALA A 12 -1.77 1.22 -7.04
C ALA A 12 -2.98 2.05 -6.59
N GLU A 13 -3.05 3.32 -6.98
CA GLU A 13 -4.14 4.22 -6.66
C GLU A 13 -5.45 3.79 -7.33
N ALA A 14 -5.40 3.46 -8.62
CA ALA A 14 -6.54 2.91 -9.36
C ALA A 14 -7.02 1.59 -8.75
N TYR A 15 -6.09 0.66 -8.48
CA TYR A 15 -6.37 -0.61 -7.83
C TYR A 15 -7.11 -0.45 -6.49
N CYS A 16 -6.66 0.51 -5.66
CA CYS A 16 -7.29 0.78 -4.38
C CYS A 16 -8.68 1.39 -4.54
N ARG A 17 -8.82 2.35 -5.45
CA ARG A 17 -10.11 3.00 -5.70
C ARG A 17 -11.19 2.01 -6.12
N GLU A 18 -10.82 0.96 -6.86
CA GLU A 18 -11.74 -0.10 -7.27
C GLU A 18 -12.12 -1.08 -6.14
N ARG A 19 -11.19 -1.35 -5.20
CA ARG A 19 -11.34 -2.44 -4.22
C ARG A 19 -11.64 -1.99 -2.80
N VAL A 20 -11.26 -0.77 -2.45
CA VAL A 20 -11.47 -0.20 -1.12
C VAL A 20 -12.77 0.57 -1.15
N ARG A 21 -13.80 -0.02 -0.54
CA ARG A 21 -15.19 0.48 -0.58
C ARG A 21 -15.34 1.95 -0.21
N ASP A 22 -14.56 2.41 0.75
CA ASP A 22 -14.62 3.75 1.35
C ASP A 22 -13.47 4.66 0.89
N TRP A 23 -12.82 4.35 -0.24
CA TRP A 23 -11.64 5.07 -0.73
C TRP A 23 -11.85 6.58 -0.87
N ASP A 24 -12.87 6.97 -1.64
CA ASP A 24 -13.16 8.37 -1.91
C ASP A 24 -13.74 9.06 -0.66
N GLU A 25 -14.59 8.36 0.10
CA GLU A 25 -15.21 8.88 1.33
C GLU A 25 -14.17 9.21 2.41
N ARG A 26 -13.10 8.40 2.49
CA ARG A 26 -12.06 8.56 3.51
C ARG A 26 -10.85 9.36 3.08
N ALA A 27 -10.88 9.87 1.84
CA ALA A 27 -9.84 10.70 1.24
C ALA A 27 -8.44 10.17 1.53
N TYR A 28 -8.20 8.91 1.14
CA TYR A 28 -6.90 8.26 1.32
C TYR A 28 -5.79 9.08 0.66
N ARG A 29 -4.65 9.22 1.34
CA ARG A 29 -3.47 9.90 0.81
C ARG A 29 -2.27 8.98 0.82
N LEU A 30 -1.42 9.14 -0.20
CA LEU A 30 -0.14 8.47 -0.25
C LEU A 30 0.72 8.91 0.94
N ARG A 31 1.34 7.93 1.58
CA ARG A 31 2.37 8.09 2.59
C ARG A 31 3.55 7.22 2.20
N ILE A 32 4.75 7.71 2.48
CA ILE A 32 5.98 6.92 2.32
C ILE A 32 5.88 5.72 3.28
N GLU A 33 5.81 4.52 2.72
CA GLU A 33 5.86 3.27 3.50
C GLU A 33 7.32 2.87 3.66
N GLU A 34 7.92 3.29 4.76
CA GLU A 34 9.31 2.96 5.08
C GLU A 34 9.44 1.64 5.86
N GLY A 35 8.33 1.03 6.26
CA GLY A 35 8.35 -0.16 7.11
C GLY A 35 8.66 -1.46 6.36
N ILE A 36 8.38 -1.53 5.06
CA ILE A 36 8.48 -2.78 4.30
C ILE A 36 9.13 -2.54 2.93
N SER A 37 9.77 -3.56 2.38
CA SER A 37 10.28 -3.58 1.00
C SER A 37 10.08 -4.97 0.42
N VAL A 38 9.84 -5.02 -0.88
CA VAL A 38 9.66 -6.26 -1.64
C VAL A 38 10.57 -6.17 -2.86
N GLU A 39 11.44 -7.16 -3.04
CA GLU A 39 12.32 -7.24 -4.20
C GLU A 39 11.50 -7.32 -5.49
N GLY A 40 11.92 -6.62 -6.54
CA GLY A 40 11.19 -6.59 -7.81
C GLY A 40 9.86 -5.82 -7.78
N ALA A 41 9.48 -5.20 -6.66
CA ALA A 41 8.21 -4.48 -6.53
C ALA A 41 8.38 -3.06 -5.99
N TYR A 42 7.35 -2.23 -6.19
CA TYR A 42 7.14 -0.99 -5.46
C TYR A 42 6.11 -1.23 -4.35
N VAL A 43 6.27 -0.52 -3.23
CA VAL A 43 5.29 -0.57 -2.14
C VAL A 43 4.81 0.84 -1.81
N PHE A 44 3.50 1.03 -1.84
CA PHE A 44 2.84 2.31 -1.57
C PHE A 44 1.91 2.18 -0.37
N GLY A 45 2.07 3.04 0.63
CA GLY A 45 1.18 3.08 1.79
C GLY A 45 0.12 4.16 1.63
N TYR A 46 -1.16 3.81 1.79
CA TYR A 46 -2.24 4.79 1.76
C TYR A 46 -2.87 4.95 3.14
N LEU A 47 -3.04 6.18 3.59
CA LEU A 47 -3.62 6.50 4.89
C LEU A 47 -4.94 7.26 4.71
N PRO A 48 -6.05 6.79 5.29
CA PRO A 48 -7.29 7.56 5.32
C PRO A 48 -7.10 8.85 6.11
N THR A 49 -7.69 9.95 5.65
CA THR A 49 -7.61 11.24 6.33
C THR A 49 -8.91 11.65 7.03
N VAL A 50 -10.03 11.00 6.68
CA VAL A 50 -11.33 11.22 7.31
C VAL A 50 -11.66 10.07 8.29
N PRO A 51 -12.19 10.38 9.50
CA PRO A 51 -12.65 9.37 10.45
C PRO A 51 -13.81 8.52 9.91
N ASP A 52 -13.86 7.25 10.34
CA ASP A 52 -15.03 6.39 10.14
C ASP A 52 -16.24 6.81 11.02
N SER A 53 -17.36 6.11 10.89
CA SER A 53 -18.58 6.35 11.67
C SER A 53 -18.40 6.18 13.19
N ARG A 54 -17.29 5.61 13.65
CA ARG A 54 -16.90 5.48 15.06
C ARG A 54 -15.87 6.53 15.48
N GLY A 55 -15.60 7.53 14.63
CA GLY A 55 -14.61 8.58 14.88
C GLY A 55 -13.16 8.13 14.72
N ARG A 56 -12.91 6.96 14.10
CA ARG A 56 -11.54 6.43 13.95
C ARG A 56 -10.97 6.82 12.59
N VAL A 57 -9.93 7.63 12.61
CA VAL A 57 -9.15 7.91 11.39
C VAL A 57 -8.48 6.63 10.90
N ARG A 58 -7.89 5.82 11.80
CA ARG A 58 -7.10 4.64 11.44
C ARG A 58 -7.71 3.37 12.00
N VAL A 59 -7.99 2.41 11.13
CA VAL A 59 -8.35 1.05 11.51
C VAL A 59 -7.27 0.13 10.97
N GLY A 60 -6.36 -0.32 11.84
CA GLY A 60 -5.36 -1.33 11.50
C GLY A 60 -4.07 -0.87 10.83
N GLY A 61 -3.93 0.36 10.35
CA GLY A 61 -2.64 0.80 9.80
C GLY A 61 -2.71 1.76 8.62
N ASN A 62 -1.62 1.79 7.86
CA ASN A 62 -1.66 2.20 6.46
C ASN A 62 -2.28 1.04 5.66
N LEU A 63 -2.73 1.31 4.45
CA LEU A 63 -3.12 0.31 3.46
C LEU A 63 -1.93 0.13 2.50
N PRO A 64 -1.00 -0.80 2.77
CA PRO A 64 0.13 -1.06 1.89
C PRO A 64 -0.30 -1.86 0.65
N VAL A 65 0.09 -1.36 -0.52
CA VAL A 65 -0.12 -1.96 -1.83
C VAL A 65 1.24 -2.31 -2.42
N ILE A 66 1.39 -3.55 -2.86
CA ILE A 66 2.54 -4.04 -3.59
C ILE A 66 2.21 -4.00 -5.08
N VAL A 67 3.12 -3.45 -5.87
CA VAL A 67 3.04 -3.37 -7.33
C VAL A 67 4.25 -4.05 -7.93
N ASP A 68 4.04 -5.12 -8.68
CA ASP A 68 5.10 -5.77 -9.43
C ASP A 68 5.68 -4.82 -10.49
N ARG A 69 7.02 -4.68 -10.55
CA ARG A 69 7.67 -3.72 -11.47
C ARG A 69 7.66 -4.18 -12.92
N GLU A 70 7.52 -5.47 -13.16
CA GLU A 70 7.56 -6.04 -14.51
C GLU A 70 6.16 -6.18 -15.11
N THR A 71 5.19 -6.64 -14.32
CA THR A 71 3.83 -6.90 -14.78
C THR A 71 2.84 -5.78 -14.47
N GLY A 72 3.12 -4.97 -13.45
CA GLY A 72 2.17 -3.99 -12.92
C GLY A 72 1.06 -4.59 -12.06
N ASP A 73 1.14 -5.88 -11.73
CA ASP A 73 0.16 -6.54 -10.88
C ASP A 73 0.14 -5.90 -9.49
N CYS A 74 -1.06 -5.56 -9.05
CA CYS A 74 -1.29 -4.89 -7.78
C CYS A 74 -1.93 -5.85 -6.77
N ARG A 75 -1.47 -5.81 -5.52
CA ARG A 75 -2.14 -6.50 -4.40
C ARG A 75 -1.99 -5.77 -3.08
N LEU A 76 -2.94 -5.98 -2.19
CA LEU A 76 -2.80 -5.58 -0.79
C LEU A 76 -1.88 -6.55 -0.05
N VAL A 77 -1.17 -6.04 0.96
CA VAL A 77 -0.57 -6.90 1.98
C VAL A 77 -1.70 -7.55 2.78
N ALA A 78 -1.66 -8.87 2.88
CA ALA A 78 -2.63 -9.71 3.57
C ALA A 78 -2.43 -9.66 5.09
N GLY A 79 -2.82 -8.54 5.68
CA GLY A 79 -2.90 -8.36 7.12
C GLY A 79 -1.53 -8.27 7.82
N VAL A 80 -1.58 -8.41 9.14
CA VAL A 80 -0.46 -8.07 10.04
C VAL A 80 0.70 -9.06 9.94
N ALA A 81 0.41 -10.35 9.71
CA ALA A 81 1.43 -11.39 9.63
C ALA A 81 2.35 -11.18 8.42
N GLU A 82 1.77 -10.94 7.24
CA GLU A 82 2.56 -10.65 6.04
C GLU A 82 3.34 -9.34 6.19
N TYR A 83 2.72 -8.30 6.75
CA TYR A 83 3.41 -7.03 7.00
C TYR A 83 4.69 -7.22 7.82
N PHE A 84 4.63 -7.98 8.92
CA PHE A 84 5.81 -8.22 9.75
C PHE A 84 6.86 -9.08 9.05
N ALA A 85 6.44 -10.10 8.28
CA ALA A 85 7.37 -10.89 7.48
C ALA A 85 8.15 -10.02 6.49
N LEU A 86 7.48 -9.10 5.78
CA LEU A 86 8.12 -8.17 4.84
C LEU A 86 9.03 -7.16 5.54
N ARG A 87 8.63 -6.67 6.71
CA ARG A 87 9.44 -5.75 7.51
C ARG A 87 10.72 -6.42 8.00
N ASP A 88 10.62 -7.64 8.48
CA ASP A 88 11.77 -8.35 9.04
C ASP A 88 12.69 -8.88 7.93
N ALA A 89 12.16 -9.17 6.74
CA ALA A 89 12.97 -9.40 5.53
C ALA A 89 13.78 -8.15 5.15
N LYS A 90 13.17 -6.96 5.19
CA LYS A 90 13.88 -5.69 4.94
C LYS A 90 15.06 -5.49 5.88
N LYS A 91 14.91 -5.79 7.18
CA LYS A 91 15.98 -5.63 8.18
C LYS A 91 17.19 -6.55 7.94
N GLN A 92 17.00 -7.67 7.27
CA GLN A 92 18.08 -8.61 6.96
C GLN A 92 18.85 -8.21 5.69
N GLN A 93 18.34 -7.25 4.92
CA GLN A 93 18.94 -6.76 3.68
C GLN A 93 19.71 -5.44 3.86
N GLY A 94 19.63 -4.81 5.05
CA GLY A 94 20.37 -3.59 5.40
C GLY A 94 21.44 -3.87 6.44
#